data_AF-A0A976CEA2-F1
#
_entry.id   AF-A0A976CEA2-F1
#
_cell.length_a   1.000
_cell.length_b   1.000
_cell.length_c   1.000
_cell.angle_alpha   90.00
_cell.angle_beta   90.00
_cell.angle_gamma   90.00
#
_symmetry.space_group_name_H-M   'P 1'
#
loop_
_entity.id
_entity.type
_entity.pdbx_description
1 polymer ?
#
loop_
_entity_poly.entity_id
_entity_poly.type
_entity_poly.pdbx_seq_one_letter_code
_entity_poly.pdbx_strand_id
1 'polypeptide(L)'
;MIHQTNIQNFISFIDILAKNITFEAAITIVPTSVEGESALWEAEKKEGKCYFNGKNNGDEMLKDYLIQLLNKTQNAAVVLRCTTHQKYLNKRPIYEVWGYRLTIDEMTVYWENIDCEDLYQAFSTDSRTGQRIEPEQEVVYCGDDGKICGWDRV
;
A
#
# COMPACT_ATOMS: atom_id res chain seq x y z
N MET A 1 -4.20 -28.24 12.30
CA MET A 1 -4.77 -28.37 10.95
C MET A 1 -4.47 -27.05 10.25
N ILE A 2 -3.55 -27.03 9.28
CA ILE A 2 -3.15 -25.79 8.61
C ILE A 2 -4.18 -25.55 7.50
N HIS A 3 -5.08 -24.61 7.74
CA HIS A 3 -6.00 -24.13 6.72
C HIS A 3 -5.17 -23.43 5.63
N GLN A 4 -5.01 -24.07 4.47
CA GLN A 4 -4.30 -23.50 3.32
C GLN A 4 -5.09 -22.32 2.77
N THR A 5 -4.77 -21.10 3.24
CA THR A 5 -5.21 -19.87 2.57
C THR A 5 -4.95 -20.00 1.07
N ASN A 6 -5.91 -19.69 0.20
CA ASN A 6 -5.77 -19.84 -1.24
C ASN A 6 -4.57 -19.00 -1.72
N ILE A 7 -3.43 -19.69 -1.87
CA ILE A 7 -2.10 -19.11 -2.06
C ILE A 7 -2.06 -18.28 -3.35
N GLN A 8 -2.89 -18.62 -4.35
CA GLN A 8 -2.83 -18.04 -5.68
C GLN A 8 -3.24 -16.57 -5.71
N ASN A 9 -4.34 -16.20 -5.05
CA ASN A 9 -4.78 -14.80 -5.01
C ASN A 9 -3.81 -13.94 -4.18
N PHE A 10 -3.24 -14.50 -3.12
CA PHE A 10 -2.24 -13.80 -2.32
C PHE A 10 -0.94 -13.58 -3.10
N ILE A 11 -0.45 -14.59 -3.84
CA ILE A 11 0.70 -14.42 -4.75
C ILE A 11 0.41 -13.31 -5.76
N SER A 12 -0.78 -13.31 -6.37
CA SER A 12 -1.15 -12.25 -7.31
C SER A 12 -1.07 -10.85 -6.68
N PHE A 13 -1.47 -10.70 -5.42
CA PHE A 13 -1.38 -9.41 -4.73
C PHE A 13 0.08 -8.95 -4.54
N ILE A 14 0.97 -9.85 -4.09
CA ILE A 14 2.39 -9.54 -3.94
C ILE A 14 3.02 -9.18 -5.29
N ASP A 15 2.64 -9.88 -6.36
CA ASP A 15 3.11 -9.56 -7.72
C ASP A 15 2.64 -8.18 -8.18
N ILE A 16 1.43 -7.77 -7.82
CA ILE A 16 0.90 -6.43 -8.11
C ILE A 16 1.69 -5.36 -7.35
N LEU A 17 1.98 -5.56 -6.06
CA LEU A 17 2.86 -4.66 -5.31
C LEU A 17 4.24 -4.54 -5.98
N ALA A 18 4.87 -5.68 -6.28
CA ALA A 18 6.20 -5.72 -6.89
C ALA A 18 6.25 -5.12 -8.31
N LYS A 19 5.13 -5.17 -9.05
CA LYS A 19 4.98 -4.54 -10.37
C LYS A 19 5.03 -3.01 -10.26
N ASN A 20 4.34 -2.44 -9.28
CA ASN A 20 4.25 -1.00 -9.08
C ASN A 20 5.50 -0.39 -8.43
N ILE A 21 6.34 -1.22 -7.79
CA ILE A 21 7.63 -0.80 -7.28
C ILE A 21 8.63 -0.72 -8.43
N THR A 22 9.16 0.47 -8.67
CA THR A 22 10.20 0.72 -9.67
C THR A 22 11.60 0.69 -9.07
N PHE A 23 11.78 1.33 -7.91
CA PHE A 23 13.07 1.41 -7.21
C PHE A 23 12.94 1.13 -5.71
N GLU A 24 12.35 2.04 -4.96
CA GLU A 24 12.12 1.93 -3.52
C GLU A 24 10.67 2.25 -3.22
N ALA A 25 10.12 1.64 -2.18
CA ALA A 25 8.79 1.96 -1.70
C ALA A 25 8.65 1.76 -0.19
N ALA A 26 7.71 2.48 0.40
CA ALA A 26 7.18 2.20 1.72
C ALA A 26 5.80 1.54 1.59
N ILE A 27 5.57 0.49 2.38
CA ILE A 27 4.31 -0.25 2.44
C ILE A 27 3.76 -0.11 3.85
N THR A 28 2.68 0.66 3.98
CA THR A 28 1.96 0.82 5.24
C THR A 28 0.75 -0.10 5.22
N ILE A 29 0.65 -0.98 6.21
CA ILE A 29 -0.50 -1.87 6.40
C ILE A 29 -1.29 -1.35 7.58
N VAL A 30 -2.57 -1.07 7.34
CA VAL A 30 -3.50 -0.55 8.33
C VAL A 30 -4.61 -1.57 8.55
N PRO A 31 -4.70 -2.18 9.74
CA PRO A 31 -5.80 -3.10 10.04
C PRO A 31 -7.17 -2.41 10.01
N THR A 32 -8.17 -3.19 9.58
CA THR A 32 -9.61 -2.89 9.62
C THR A 32 -10.16 -2.51 11.01
N SER A 33 -9.53 -3.05 12.05
CA SER A 33 -10.07 -3.10 13.40
C SER A 33 -9.45 -2.05 14.32
N VAL A 34 -10.26 -1.57 15.27
CA VAL A 34 -9.96 -0.46 16.19
C VAL A 34 -8.74 -0.70 17.10
N GLU A 35 -8.30 -1.95 17.25
CA GLU A 35 -7.21 -2.35 18.15
C GLU A 35 -5.92 -2.75 17.43
N GLY A 36 -5.87 -2.66 16.10
CA GLY A 36 -4.69 -3.05 15.34
C GLY A 36 -3.71 -1.89 15.15
N GLU A 37 -2.43 -2.12 15.45
CA GLU A 37 -1.37 -1.18 15.10
C GLU A 37 -1.06 -1.26 13.61
N SER A 38 -0.83 -0.10 12.98
CA SER A 38 -0.31 -0.07 11.61
C SER A 38 1.13 -0.58 11.58
N ALA A 39 1.50 -1.28 10.52
CA ALA A 39 2.84 -1.80 10.35
C ALA A 39 3.47 -1.31 9.04
N LEU A 40 4.80 -1.23 9.02
CA LEU A 40 5.59 -0.64 7.93
C LEU A 40 6.63 -1.63 7.39
N TRP A 41 6.60 -1.84 6.08
CA TRP A 41 7.66 -2.49 5.32
C TRP A 41 8.32 -1.48 4.39
N GLU A 42 9.61 -1.66 4.19
CA GLU A 42 10.34 -1.03 3.11
C GLU A 42 10.53 -2.05 2.00
N ALA A 43 10.41 -1.61 0.76
CA ALA A 43 10.61 -2.46 -0.40
C ALA A 43 11.66 -1.85 -1.32
N GLU A 44 12.49 -2.71 -1.90
CA GLU A 44 13.54 -2.30 -2.82
C GLU A 44 13.57 -3.26 -4.01
N LYS A 45 13.72 -2.71 -5.21
CA LYS A 45 13.84 -3.47 -6.45
C LYS A 45 15.27 -3.47 -6.94
N LYS A 46 15.90 -4.65 -6.89
CA LYS A 46 17.27 -4.90 -7.34
C LYS A 46 17.27 -6.01 -8.36
N GLU A 47 17.92 -5.78 -9.51
CA GLU A 47 18.07 -6.79 -10.58
C GLU A 47 16.74 -7.43 -11.02
N GLY A 48 15.67 -6.61 -11.05
CA GLY A 48 14.32 -7.05 -11.42
C GLY A 48 13.54 -7.80 -10.34
N LYS A 49 14.14 -8.04 -9.16
CA LYS A 49 13.50 -8.68 -8.00
C LYS A 49 13.14 -7.65 -6.94
N CYS A 50 11.97 -7.81 -6.33
CA CYS A 50 11.51 -6.97 -5.23
C CYS A 50 11.80 -7.66 -3.90
N TYR A 51 12.41 -6.93 -2.97
CA TYR A 51 12.74 -7.36 -1.63
C TYR A 51 11.90 -6.57 -0.65
N PHE A 52 11.27 -7.23 0.33
CA PHE A 52 10.39 -6.60 1.32
C PHE A 52 10.99 -6.79 2.72
N ASN A 53 11.33 -5.70 3.39
CA ASN A 53 12.01 -5.69 4.68
C ASN A 53 11.12 -5.05 5.75
N GLY A 54 10.80 -5.79 6.81
CA GLY A 54 9.96 -5.28 7.91
C GLY A 54 10.76 -4.35 8.81
N LYS A 55 10.42 -3.06 8.85
CA LYS A 55 11.20 -2.08 9.63
C LYS A 55 11.06 -2.28 11.15
N ASN A 56 9.88 -2.75 11.58
CA ASN A 56 9.53 -2.98 12.99
C ASN A 56 9.00 -4.39 13.27
N ASN A 57 9.06 -5.30 12.30
CA ASN A 57 8.43 -6.63 12.38
C ASN A 57 9.46 -7.78 12.48
N GLY A 58 10.72 -7.45 12.79
CA GLY A 58 11.82 -8.42 12.83
C GLY A 58 12.03 -9.11 11.47
N ASP A 59 12.30 -10.42 11.51
CA ASP A 59 12.50 -11.26 10.32
C ASP A 59 11.17 -11.76 9.71
N GLU A 60 10.02 -11.23 10.14
CA GLU A 60 8.73 -11.66 9.64
C GLU A 60 8.54 -11.29 8.17
N MET A 61 8.24 -12.30 7.35
CA MET A 61 7.94 -12.10 5.94
C MET A 61 6.62 -11.35 5.79
N LEU A 62 6.59 -10.34 4.91
CA LEU A 62 5.39 -9.55 4.58
C LEU A 62 4.17 -10.43 4.30
N LYS A 63 4.39 -11.55 3.59
CA LYS A 63 3.36 -12.54 3.28
C LYS A 63 2.70 -13.11 4.54
N ASP A 64 3.52 -13.58 5.47
CA ASP A 64 3.05 -14.28 6.65
C ASP A 64 2.35 -13.30 7.60
N TYR A 65 2.88 -12.07 7.71
CA TYR A 65 2.24 -10.99 8.45
C TYR A 65 0.83 -10.68 7.91
N LEU A 66 0.70 -10.46 6.61
CA LEU A 66 -0.59 -10.12 5.99
C LEU A 66 -1.62 -11.24 6.17
N ILE A 67 -1.22 -12.50 6.02
CA ILE A 67 -2.13 -13.65 6.23
C ILE A 67 -2.58 -13.71 7.70
N GLN A 68 -1.66 -13.55 8.65
CA GLN A 68 -2.00 -13.52 10.07
C GLN A 68 -2.94 -12.36 10.41
N LEU A 69 -2.63 -11.17 9.89
CA LEU A 69 -3.44 -9.98 10.07
C LEU A 69 -4.86 -10.18 9.53
N LEU A 70 -4.99 -10.67 8.30
CA LEU A 70 -6.28 -10.91 7.66
C LEU A 70 -7.08 -11.98 8.39
N ASN A 71 -6.45 -13.07 8.83
CA ASN A 71 -7.13 -14.08 9.66
C ASN A 71 -7.67 -13.49 10.97
N LYS A 72 -6.97 -12.52 11.56
CA LYS A 72 -7.39 -11.86 12.81
C LYS A 72 -8.47 -10.79 12.60
N THR A 73 -8.35 -9.99 11.53
CA THR A 73 -9.13 -8.76 11.35
C THR A 73 -10.17 -8.83 10.23
N GLN A 74 -10.13 -9.91 9.43
CA GLN A 74 -10.91 -10.14 8.22
C GLN A 74 -10.65 -9.16 7.07
N ASN A 75 -10.04 -8.01 7.34
CA ASN A 75 -9.76 -6.99 6.35
C ASN A 75 -8.63 -6.05 6.78
N ALA A 76 -7.89 -5.54 5.80
CA ALA A 76 -6.81 -4.57 6.00
C ALA A 76 -6.73 -3.62 4.79
N ALA A 77 -6.26 -2.39 5.02
CA ALA A 77 -5.84 -1.51 3.95
C ALA A 77 -4.30 -1.59 3.80
N VAL A 78 -3.81 -1.57 2.58
CA VAL A 78 -2.39 -1.53 2.25
C VAL A 78 -2.15 -0.31 1.39
N VAL A 79 -1.27 0.58 1.84
CA VAL A 79 -0.83 1.75 1.09
C VAL A 79 0.61 1.55 0.67
N LEU A 80 0.85 1.63 -0.63
CA LEU A 80 2.17 1.54 -1.25
C LEU A 80 2.56 2.94 -1.73
N ARG A 81 3.64 3.49 -1.18
CA ARG A 81 4.24 4.75 -1.62
C ARG A 81 5.57 4.47 -2.31
N CYS A 82 5.59 4.54 -3.64
CA CYS A 82 6.75 4.28 -4.48
C CYS A 82 7.51 5.57 -4.79
N THR A 83 8.83 5.55 -4.66
CA THR A 83 9.71 6.60 -5.19
C THR A 83 9.89 6.39 -6.68
N THR A 84 9.66 7.44 -7.48
CA THR A 84 9.97 7.43 -8.91
C THR A 84 11.39 7.95 -9.19
N HIS A 85 11.89 7.75 -10.41
CA HIS A 85 13.13 8.39 -10.87
C HIS A 85 12.95 9.86 -11.30
N GLN A 86 11.74 10.39 -11.21
CA GLN A 86 11.43 11.76 -11.61
C GLN A 86 11.51 12.71 -10.43
N LYS A 87 11.75 14.00 -10.72
CA LYS A 87 11.82 15.06 -9.71
C LYS A 87 10.84 16.18 -9.99
N TYR A 88 10.06 16.56 -9.00
CA TYR A 88 9.21 17.73 -9.01
C TYR A 88 10.08 18.98 -8.85
N LEU A 89 9.94 19.93 -9.79
CA LEU A 89 10.70 21.18 -9.86
C LEU A 89 12.24 20.99 -9.71
N ASN A 90 12.76 19.85 -10.18
CA ASN A 90 14.17 19.44 -10.05
C ASN A 90 14.71 19.33 -8.61
N LYS A 91 13.85 19.37 -7.58
CA LYS A 91 14.28 19.43 -6.17
C LYS A 91 13.87 18.21 -5.36
N ARG A 92 12.63 17.75 -5.50
CA ARG A 92 12.07 16.65 -4.69
C ARG A 92 11.74 15.45 -5.57
N PRO A 93 11.98 14.21 -5.14
CA PRO A 93 11.53 13.04 -5.88
C PRO A 93 10.00 13.03 -5.95
N ILE A 94 9.48 12.55 -7.08
CA ILE A 94 8.05 12.34 -7.25
C ILE A 94 7.69 10.98 -6.66
N TYR A 95 6.57 10.91 -5.95
CA TYR A 95 6.07 9.69 -5.37
C TYR A 95 4.75 9.28 -6.01
N GLU A 96 4.59 7.98 -6.26
CA GLU A 96 3.31 7.38 -6.63
C GLU A 96 2.73 6.70 -5.40
N VAL A 97 1.47 6.99 -5.07
CA VAL A 97 0.76 6.37 -3.95
C VAL A 97 -0.38 5.52 -4.50
N TRP A 98 -0.34 4.24 -4.14
CA TRP A 98 -1.33 3.23 -4.49
C TRP A 98 -1.99 2.72 -3.22
N GLY A 99 -3.30 2.50 -3.26
CA GLY A 99 -4.06 1.93 -2.16
C GLY A 99 -4.71 0.63 -2.55
N TYR A 100 -4.77 -0.31 -1.61
CA TYR A 100 -5.46 -1.57 -1.78
C TYR A 100 -6.25 -1.89 -0.53
N ARG A 101 -7.46 -2.42 -0.71
CA ARG A 101 -8.22 -3.02 0.36
C ARG A 101 -8.16 -4.53 0.20
N LEU A 102 -7.76 -5.21 1.26
CA LEU A 102 -7.67 -6.66 1.31
C LEU A 102 -8.76 -7.18 2.24
N THR A 103 -9.40 -8.26 1.84
CA THR A 103 -10.33 -9.02 2.66
C THR A 103 -9.99 -10.50 2.59
N ILE A 104 -10.37 -11.26 3.61
CA ILE A 104 -10.30 -12.72 3.56
C ILE A 104 -11.70 -13.28 3.79
N ASP A 105 -12.08 -14.25 2.97
CA ASP A 105 -13.33 -14.99 3.11
C ASP A 105 -13.09 -16.45 2.74
N GLU A 106 -13.56 -17.38 3.58
CA GLU A 106 -13.33 -18.83 3.46
C GLU A 106 -11.88 -19.18 3.06
N MET A 107 -10.91 -18.54 3.73
CA MET A 107 -9.46 -18.71 3.48
C MET A 107 -8.97 -18.18 2.13
N THR A 108 -9.79 -17.47 1.36
CA THR A 108 -9.38 -16.83 0.10
C THR A 108 -9.16 -15.34 0.34
N VAL A 109 -7.99 -14.84 -0.05
CA VAL A 109 -7.70 -13.41 0.00
C VAL A 109 -8.24 -12.76 -1.27
N TYR A 110 -8.99 -11.68 -1.09
CA TYR A 110 -9.47 -10.80 -2.14
C TYR A 110 -8.82 -9.44 -1.96
N TRP A 111 -8.62 -8.73 -3.07
CA TRP A 111 -8.12 -7.36 -3.03
C TRP A 111 -8.78 -6.52 -4.11
N GLU A 112 -8.96 -5.24 -3.80
CA GLU A 112 -9.43 -4.20 -4.71
C GLU A 112 -8.51 -2.98 -4.58
N ASN A 113 -8.32 -2.24 -5.68
CA ASN A 113 -7.60 -0.97 -5.63
C ASN A 113 -8.51 0.10 -5.04
N ILE A 114 -7.92 1.01 -4.26
CA ILE A 114 -8.62 2.18 -3.74
C ILE A 114 -8.54 3.28 -4.81
N ASP A 115 -9.67 3.93 -5.10
CA ASP A 115 -9.75 4.97 -6.11
C ASP A 115 -8.79 6.15 -5.80
N CYS A 116 -8.25 6.78 -6.85
CA CYS A 116 -7.31 7.89 -6.65
C CYS A 116 -7.93 9.09 -5.95
N GLU A 117 -9.24 9.32 -6.12
CA GLU A 117 -9.93 10.40 -5.44
C GLU A 117 -10.06 10.11 -3.95
N ASP A 118 -10.36 8.87 -3.57
CA ASP A 118 -10.46 8.45 -2.17
C ASP A 118 -9.08 8.53 -1.49
N LEU A 119 -8.02 8.10 -2.18
CA LEU A 119 -6.64 8.27 -1.72
C LEU A 119 -6.27 9.74 -1.55
N TYR A 120 -6.51 10.56 -2.58
CA TYR A 120 -6.28 12.00 -2.49
C TYR A 120 -7.03 12.60 -1.30
N GLN A 121 -8.30 12.24 -1.11
CA GLN A 121 -9.11 12.73 0.01
C GLN A 121 -8.55 12.32 1.36
N ALA A 122 -8.19 11.05 1.54
CA ALA A 122 -7.62 10.54 2.77
C ALA A 122 -6.29 11.23 3.13
N PHE A 123 -5.42 11.45 2.14
CA PHE A 123 -4.11 12.08 2.34
C PHE A 123 -4.15 13.61 2.44
N SER A 124 -5.24 14.24 1.99
CA SER A 124 -5.46 15.69 2.14
C SER A 124 -6.45 16.00 3.26
N THR A 125 -6.61 15.09 4.23
CA THR A 125 -7.47 15.29 5.41
C THR A 125 -6.70 14.93 6.69
N ASP A 126 -6.63 15.86 7.64
CA ASP A 126 -6.05 15.61 8.95
C ASP A 126 -6.91 14.59 9.70
N SER A 127 -6.32 13.44 10.04
CA SER A 127 -7.03 12.30 10.62
C SER A 127 -7.60 12.56 12.03
N ARG A 128 -7.10 13.58 12.74
CA ARG A 128 -7.55 13.92 14.10
C ARG A 128 -8.71 14.91 14.09
N THR A 129 -8.73 15.82 13.12
CA THR A 129 -9.68 16.94 13.06
C THR A 129 -10.71 16.78 11.96
N GLY A 130 -10.46 15.92 10.97
CA GLY A 130 -11.27 15.78 9.76
C GLY A 130 -11.18 16.98 8.82
N GLN A 131 -10.29 17.94 9.09
CA GLN A 131 -10.13 19.15 8.27
C GLN A 131 -9.20 18.88 7.08
N ARG A 132 -9.46 19.56 5.97
CA ARG A 132 -8.58 19.52 4.81
C ARG A 132 -7.21 20.09 5.16
N ILE A 133 -6.16 19.39 4.72
CA ILE A 133 -4.77 19.87 4.73
C ILE A 133 -4.27 20.04 3.30
N GLU A 134 -3.21 20.82 3.14
CA GLU A 134 -2.58 21.03 1.84
C GLU A 134 -2.00 19.69 1.34
N PRO A 135 -2.35 19.26 0.11
CA PRO A 135 -1.82 18.03 -0.47
C PRO A 135 -0.32 18.18 -0.77
N GLU A 136 0.41 17.06 -0.70
CA GLU A 136 1.83 17.02 -1.08
C GLU A 136 1.97 17.19 -2.60
N GLN A 137 2.65 18.24 -3.05
CA GLN A 137 2.76 18.59 -4.48
C GLN A 137 3.57 17.57 -5.28
N GLU A 138 4.50 16.87 -4.64
CA GLU A 138 5.34 15.84 -5.23
C GLU A 138 4.70 14.45 -5.26
N VAL A 139 3.44 14.32 -4.82
CA VAL A 139 2.73 13.03 -4.75
C VAL A 139 1.65 12.94 -5.82
N VAL A 140 1.62 11.79 -6.51
CA VAL A 140 0.57 11.38 -7.43
C VAL A 140 -0.19 10.21 -6.81
N TYR A 141 -1.50 10.35 -6.67
CA TYR A 141 -2.37 9.27 -6.19
C TYR A 141 -2.85 8.48 -7.40
N CYS A 142 -2.59 7.18 -7.41
CA CYS A 142 -2.85 6.30 -8.54
C CYS A 142 -4.04 5.39 -8.24
N GLY A 143 -4.97 5.33 -9.18
CA GLY A 143 -6.11 4.41 -9.16
C GLY A 143 -6.04 3.38 -10.28
N ASP A 144 -7.09 2.58 -10.40
CA ASP A 144 -7.24 1.61 -11.49
C ASP A 144 -7.24 2.29 -12.87
N ASP A 145 -6.87 1.53 -13.90
CA ASP A 145 -6.88 1.91 -15.32
C ASP A 145 -6.01 3.14 -15.68
N GLY A 146 -5.02 3.47 -14.84
CA GLY A 146 -4.10 4.59 -15.08
C GLY A 146 -4.69 5.95 -14.77
N LYS A 147 -5.82 6.00 -14.04
CA LYS A 147 -6.33 7.25 -13.46
C LYS A 147 -5.37 7.74 -12.39
N ILE A 148 -5.13 9.04 -12.39
CA ILE A 148 -4.29 9.70 -11.40
C ILE A 148 -4.99 10.94 -10.86
N CYS A 149 -4.71 11.26 -9.61
CA CYS A 149 -5.21 12.42 -8.91
C CYS A 149 -4.04 13.18 -8.23
N GLY A 150 -4.21 14.48 -8.02
CA GLY A 150 -3.28 15.32 -7.26
C GLY A 150 -2.72 16.45 -8.12
N TRP A 151 -1.93 16.10 -9.14
CA TRP A 151 -1.29 17.07 -10.04
C TRP A 151 -2.26 17.81 -10.97
N ASP A 152 -3.43 17.23 -11.23
CA ASP A 152 -4.52 17.84 -11.98
C ASP A 152 -5.29 18.89 -11.15
N ARG A 153 -4.98 19.01 -9.84
CA ARG A 153 -5.74 19.83 -8.88
C ARG A 153 -4.90 20.88 -8.14
N VAL A 154 -3.62 21.05 -8.51
CA VAL A 154 -2.69 22.06 -7.96
C VAL A 154 -2.64 23.30 -8.82
#